data_AF-A0A4Y2X3U2-F1
#
_entry.id   AF-A0A4Y2X3U2-F1
#
_cell.length_a   1.000
_cell.length_b   1.000
_cell.length_c   1.000
_cell.angle_alpha   90.00
_cell.angle_beta   90.00
_cell.angle_gamma   90.00
#
_symmetry.space_group_name_H-M   'P 1'
#
loop_
_entity.id
_entity.type
_entity.pdbx_description
1 polymer ?
#
loop_
_entity_poly.entity_id
_entity_poly.type
_entity_poly.pdbx_seq_one_letter_code
_entity_poly.pdbx_strand_id
1 'polypeptide(L)'
;MLVHYSLNYGFPPEIKQTIQIHVEEGTNFLDIMRLAQEINPKYRFRLSENREVPAVYSIGEMPNDAEKGMYWALYKTSRNSNETANEKHWVSYIGGVRQLILADGDKVLFWYRPL
;
A
#
# COMPACT_ATOMS: atom_id res chain seq x y z
N MET A 1 15.81 6.12 -5.96
CA MET A 1 15.37 5.02 -5.09
C MET A 1 14.27 4.22 -5.79
N LEU A 2 14.39 2.89 -5.82
CA LEU A 2 13.37 1.99 -6.38
C LEU A 2 12.41 1.52 -5.28
N VAL A 3 11.10 1.67 -5.51
CA VAL A 3 10.05 1.21 -4.59
C VAL A 3 9.17 0.18 -5.29
N HIS A 4 8.84 -0.90 -4.57
CA HIS A 4 7.88 -1.90 -5.01
C HIS A 4 6.54 -1.69 -4.30
N TYR A 5 5.54 -1.17 -5.00
CA TYR A 5 4.21 -0.95 -4.46
C TYR A 5 3.23 -2.02 -4.98
N SER A 6 2.77 -2.88 -4.07
CA SER A 6 1.85 -3.98 -4.35
C SER A 6 0.43 -3.75 -3.84
N LEU A 7 -0.53 -4.34 -4.53
CA LEU A 7 -1.94 -4.44 -4.16
C LEU A 7 -2.33 -5.92 -4.11
N ASN A 8 -2.93 -6.36 -3.00
CA ASN A 8 -3.57 -7.66 -2.87
C ASN A 8 -5.06 -7.47 -2.62
N TYR A 9 -5.90 -8.23 -3.32
CA TYR A 9 -7.36 -8.24 -3.15
C TYR A 9 -7.82 -9.59 -2.62
N GLY A 10 -8.61 -9.58 -1.53
CA GLY A 10 -9.18 -10.79 -0.93
C GLY A 10 -8.28 -11.44 0.12
N PHE A 11 -8.85 -12.38 0.89
CA PHE A 11 -8.12 -13.18 1.87
C PHE A 11 -8.59 -14.65 1.80
N PRO A 12 -7.79 -15.57 1.22
CA PRO A 12 -6.45 -15.40 0.65
C PRO A 12 -6.44 -14.46 -0.58
N PRO A 13 -5.28 -13.89 -0.96
CA PRO A 13 -5.21 -12.89 -2.03
C PRO A 13 -5.46 -13.53 -3.40
N GLU A 14 -6.57 -13.16 -4.03
CA GLU A 14 -7.01 -13.66 -5.34
C GLU A 14 -6.30 -12.92 -6.48
N ILE A 15 -6.10 -11.61 -6.30
CA ILE A 15 -5.46 -10.74 -7.29
C ILE A 15 -4.27 -10.07 -6.61
N LYS A 16 -3.10 -10.20 -7.24
CA LYS A 16 -1.86 -9.54 -6.83
C LYS A 16 -1.35 -8.68 -7.97
N GLN A 17 -1.00 -7.44 -7.67
CA GLN A 17 -0.43 -6.50 -8.64
C GLN A 17 0.73 -5.78 -7.99
N THR A 18 1.78 -5.50 -8.75
CA THR A 18 2.93 -4.75 -8.28
C THR A 18 3.35 -3.75 -9.35
N ILE A 19 3.63 -2.52 -8.91
CA ILE A 19 4.23 -1.48 -9.73
C ILE A 19 5.59 -1.11 -9.12
N GLN A 20 6.55 -0.89 -9.99
CA GLN A 20 7.88 -0.42 -9.63
C GLN A 20 7.99 1.05 -9.99
N ILE A 21 8.34 1.89 -9.03
CA ILE A 21 8.42 3.35 -9.22
C ILE A 21 9.81 3.82 -8.78
N HIS A 22 10.46 4.58 -9.64
CA HIS A 22 11.69 5.30 -9.31
C HIS A 22 11.32 6.67 -8.75
N VAL A 23 11.76 6.96 -7.54
CA VAL A 23 11.53 8.23 -6.85
C VAL A 23 12.82 8.76 -6.21
N GLU A 24 12.83 10.03 -5.86
CA GLU A 24 13.91 10.62 -5.07
C GLU A 24 13.91 10.04 -3.64
N GLU A 25 15.09 9.98 -3.03
CA GLU A 25 15.22 9.54 -1.64
C GLU A 25 14.49 10.51 -0.70
N GLY A 26 13.84 9.98 0.34
CA GLY A 26 13.02 10.78 1.24
C GLY A 26 11.62 11.13 0.73
N THR A 27 11.24 10.68 -0.48
CA THR A 27 9.84 10.80 -0.96
C THR A 27 8.90 10.03 -0.03
N ASN A 28 7.85 10.69 0.45
CA ASN A 28 6.86 10.04 1.30
C ASN A 28 5.90 9.15 0.49
N PHE A 29 5.31 8.16 1.16
CA PHE A 29 4.49 7.17 0.47
C PHE A 29 3.21 7.75 -0.15
N LEU A 30 2.64 8.83 0.38
CA LEU A 30 1.50 9.49 -0.27
C LEU A 30 1.86 10.01 -1.66
N ASP A 31 3.04 10.61 -1.82
CA ASP A 31 3.49 11.09 -3.13
C ASP A 31 3.82 9.94 -4.09
N ILE A 32 4.36 8.83 -3.57
CA ILE A 32 4.52 7.58 -4.35
C ILE A 32 3.16 7.07 -4.83
N MET A 33 2.14 7.07 -3.97
CA MET A 33 0.78 6.67 -4.37
C MET A 33 0.20 7.60 -5.45
N ARG A 34 0.49 8.90 -5.39
CA ARG A 34 0.06 9.88 -6.41
C ARG A 34 0.70 9.60 -7.76
N LEU A 35 1.99 9.26 -7.79
CA LEU A 35 2.66 8.81 -9.01
C LEU A 35 2.08 7.49 -9.52
N ALA A 36 1.82 6.53 -8.62
CA ALA A 36 1.28 5.23 -9.00
C ALA A 36 -0.07 5.32 -9.74
N GLN A 37 -0.98 6.19 -9.28
CA GLN A 37 -2.28 6.38 -9.93
C GLN A 37 -2.21 7.09 -11.28
N GLU A 38 -1.18 7.92 -11.52
CA GLU A 38 -0.94 8.54 -12.82
C GLU A 38 -0.43 7.50 -13.82
N ILE A 39 0.42 6.56 -13.37
CA ILE A 39 0.97 5.49 -14.22
C ILE A 39 -0.07 4.41 -14.49
N ASN A 40 -0.85 4.02 -13.47
CA ASN A 40 -1.84 2.95 -13.58
C ASN A 40 -3.10 3.29 -12.77
N PRO A 41 -4.26 3.51 -13.43
CA PRO A 41 -5.51 3.87 -12.77
C PRO A 41 -5.98 2.87 -11.70
N LYS A 42 -5.53 1.61 -11.72
CA LYS A 42 -5.82 0.62 -10.67
C LYS A 42 -5.27 1.02 -9.30
N TYR A 43 -4.30 1.93 -9.26
CA TYR A 43 -3.71 2.49 -8.04
C TYR A 43 -4.38 3.79 -7.58
N ARG A 44 -5.40 4.28 -8.29
CA ARG A 44 -6.19 5.45 -7.89
C ARG A 44 -6.75 5.22 -6.49
N PHE A 45 -6.52 6.16 -5.59
CA PHE A 45 -6.91 6.03 -4.18
C PHE A 45 -7.73 7.21 -3.69
N ARG A 46 -8.42 7.02 -2.56
CA ARG A 46 -9.11 8.10 -1.85
C ARG A 46 -8.73 8.09 -0.37
N LEU A 47 -8.58 9.27 0.19
CA LEU A 47 -8.28 9.51 1.61
C LEU A 47 -9.55 9.92 2.35
N SER A 48 -9.67 9.52 3.60
CA SER A 48 -10.71 10.06 4.48
C SER A 48 -10.39 11.52 4.82
N GLU A 49 -11.28 12.42 4.45
CA GLU A 49 -11.07 13.87 4.63
C GLU A 49 -11.34 14.33 6.07
N ASN A 50 -12.04 13.53 6.87
CA ASN A 50 -12.51 13.90 8.21
C ASN A 50 -11.64 13.37 9.36
N ARG A 51 -10.37 13.04 9.12
CA ARG A 51 -9.46 12.53 10.16
C ARG A 51 -8.21 13.39 10.28
N GLU A 52 -7.74 13.57 11.52
CA GLU A 52 -6.46 14.23 11.83
C GLU A 52 -5.29 13.57 11.09
N VAL A 53 -5.35 12.24 10.94
CA VAL A 53 -4.48 11.47 10.05
C VAL A 53 -5.33 10.88 8.92
N PRO A 54 -5.24 11.41 7.68
CA PRO A 54 -5.99 10.88 6.54
C PRO A 54 -5.64 9.41 6.29
N ALA A 55 -6.67 8.56 6.31
CA ALA A 55 -6.51 7.13 6.06
C ALA A 55 -6.96 6.80 4.64
N VAL A 56 -6.23 5.93 3.97
CA VAL A 56 -6.65 5.40 2.67
C VAL A 56 -7.86 4.49 2.91
N TYR A 57 -9.00 4.83 2.30
CA TYR A 57 -10.23 4.03 2.44
C TYR A 57 -10.68 3.40 1.13
N SER A 58 -10.05 3.74 0.01
CA SER A 58 -10.35 3.15 -1.30
C SER A 58 -9.11 3.13 -2.18
N ILE A 59 -8.93 2.05 -2.92
CA ILE A 59 -7.89 1.88 -3.96
C ILE A 59 -8.50 1.11 -5.14
N GLY A 60 -8.24 1.57 -6.37
CA GLY A 60 -8.72 0.91 -7.59
C GLY A 60 -10.23 0.80 -7.63
N GLU A 61 -10.93 1.84 -7.20
CA GLU A 61 -12.40 1.92 -7.08
C GLU A 61 -13.03 0.96 -6.07
N MET A 62 -12.23 0.21 -5.30
CA MET A 62 -12.70 -0.65 -4.22
C MET A 62 -12.61 0.09 -2.87
N PRO A 63 -13.73 0.54 -2.27
CA PRO A 63 -13.73 1.11 -0.93
C PRO A 63 -13.66 0.03 0.16
N ASN A 64 -13.30 0.44 1.37
CA ASN A 64 -13.57 -0.34 2.58
C ASN A 64 -15.06 -0.67 2.66
N ASP A 65 -15.38 -1.91 2.99
CA ASP A 65 -16.73 -2.45 3.10
C ASP A 65 -16.95 -2.89 4.55
N ALA A 66 -17.60 -2.02 5.34
CA ALA A 66 -17.86 -2.28 6.74
C ALA A 66 -18.91 -3.39 6.94
N GLU A 67 -19.83 -3.58 5.99
CA GLU A 67 -20.86 -4.63 6.05
C GLU A 67 -20.24 -6.01 5.88
N LYS A 68 -19.23 -6.12 5.01
CA LYS A 68 -18.46 -7.37 4.79
C LYS A 68 -17.23 -7.49 5.67
N GLY A 69 -16.92 -6.47 6.48
CA GLY A 69 -15.73 -6.43 7.33
C GLY A 69 -14.41 -6.38 6.56
N MET A 70 -14.40 -5.88 5.32
CA MET A 70 -13.23 -5.87 4.43
C MET A 70 -12.61 -4.47 4.36
N TYR A 71 -11.30 -4.39 4.63
CA TYR A 71 -10.60 -3.11 4.73
C TYR A 71 -9.23 -3.16 4.05
N TRP A 72 -8.77 -2.00 3.58
CA TRP A 72 -7.40 -1.79 3.13
C TRP A 72 -6.44 -1.65 4.31
N ALA A 73 -5.55 -2.62 4.45
CA ALA A 73 -4.46 -2.60 5.43
C ALA A 73 -3.11 -2.38 4.73
N LEU A 74 -2.26 -1.54 5.33
CA LEU A 74 -0.94 -1.21 4.81
C LEU A 74 0.13 -2.03 5.50
N TYR A 75 1.01 -2.64 4.71
CA TYR A 75 2.15 -3.41 5.19
C TYR A 75 3.42 -2.92 4.52
N LYS A 76 4.54 -3.04 5.23
CA LYS A 76 5.87 -2.81 4.67
C LYS A 76 6.81 -3.96 4.98
N THR A 77 7.80 -4.13 4.12
CA THR A 77 8.93 -5.00 4.40
C THR A 77 10.20 -4.43 3.77
N SER A 78 11.34 -4.73 4.39
CA SER A 78 12.63 -4.25 3.90
C SER A 78 13.11 -5.09 2.73
N ARG A 79 13.92 -4.49 1.84
CA ARG A 79 14.63 -5.17 0.75
C ARG A 79 15.30 -6.49 1.17
N ASN A 80 15.87 -6.54 2.37
CA ASN A 80 16.63 -7.70 2.87
C ASN A 80 15.77 -8.85 3.38
N SER A 81 14.43 -8.74 3.32
CA SER A 81 13.56 -9.89 3.54
C SER A 81 13.71 -10.86 2.36
N ASN A 82 14.22 -12.07 2.62
CA ASN A 82 14.47 -13.10 1.60
C ASN A 82 13.28 -13.20 0.63
N GLU A 83 13.58 -13.18 -0.67
CA GLU A 83 12.65 -12.92 -1.77
C GLU A 83 11.46 -13.88 -1.88
N THR A 84 11.47 -15.00 -1.18
CA THR A 84 10.28 -15.78 -0.83
C THR A 84 9.56 -15.13 0.35
N ALA A 85 8.95 -13.97 0.11
CA ALA A 85 8.13 -13.26 1.08
C ALA A 85 6.86 -14.07 1.40
N ASN A 86 7.02 -15.13 2.20
CA ASN A 86 5.92 -15.67 3.00
C ASN A 86 5.33 -14.52 3.81
N GLU A 87 4.02 -14.55 4.05
CA GLU A 87 3.25 -13.51 4.74
C GLU A 87 3.88 -13.02 6.06
N LYS A 88 4.72 -13.86 6.69
CA LYS A 88 5.49 -13.58 7.90
C LYS A 88 6.44 -12.38 7.85
N HIS A 89 6.89 -11.94 6.66
CA HIS A 89 7.83 -10.81 6.56
C HIS A 89 7.14 -9.45 6.38
N TRP A 90 5.82 -9.43 6.20
CA TRP A 90 5.05 -8.20 6.11
C TRP A 90 4.73 -7.68 7.50
N VAL A 91 5.20 -6.47 7.81
CA VAL A 91 4.88 -5.79 9.07
C VAL A 91 3.76 -4.81 8.81
N SER A 92 2.66 -4.94 9.57
CA SER A 92 1.55 -3.99 9.51
C SER A 92 2.05 -2.59 9.88
N TYR A 93 1.70 -1.61 9.05
CA TYR A 93 2.05 -0.21 9.27
C TYR A 93 0.81 0.57 9.69
N ILE A 94 0.83 1.08 10.92
CA ILE A 94 -0.30 1.77 11.56
C ILE A 94 -0.22 3.30 11.37
N GLY A 95 0.94 3.82 10.92
CA GLY A 95 1.13 5.26 10.68
C GLY A 95 0.40 5.76 9.43
N GLY A 96 0.39 7.09 9.27
CA GLY A 96 -0.19 7.72 8.08
C GLY A 96 0.70 7.58 6.84
N VAL A 97 0.11 7.48 5.65
CA VAL A 97 0.86 7.39 4.38
C VAL A 97 1.78 8.58 4.11
N ARG A 98 1.51 9.74 4.73
CA ARG A 98 2.40 10.93 4.68
C ARG A 98 3.66 10.78 5.53
N GLN A 99 3.60 9.98 6.60
CA GLN A 99 4.70 9.77 7.55
C GLN A 99 5.60 8.60 7.13
N LEU A 100 5.15 7.76 6.18
CA LEU A 100 5.91 6.62 5.71
C LEU A 100 6.97 7.07 4.70
N ILE A 101 8.23 7.04 5.14
CA ILE A 101 9.42 7.17 4.30
C ILE A 101 9.99 5.78 4.06
N LEU A 102 10.27 5.45 2.80
CA LEU A 102 10.82 4.16 2.38
C LEU A 102 12.32 4.28 2.09
N ALA A 103 13.03 3.17 2.23
CA ALA A 103 14.42 3.02 1.79
C ALA A 103 14.48 2.30 0.43
N ASP A 104 15.68 2.29 -0.18
CA ASP A 104 15.89 1.70 -1.50
C ASP A 104 15.62 0.19 -1.52
N GLY A 105 14.72 -0.22 -2.42
CA GLY A 105 14.27 -1.60 -2.56
C GLY A 105 13.25 -2.04 -1.51
N ASP A 106 12.76 -1.15 -0.65
CA ASP A 106 11.65 -1.46 0.23
C ASP A 106 10.40 -1.83 -0.57
N LYS A 107 9.61 -2.74 0.02
CA LYS A 107 8.36 -3.23 -0.55
C LYS A 107 7.22 -2.80 0.34
N VAL A 108 6.16 -2.30 -0.29
CA VAL A 108 4.94 -1.88 0.39
C VAL A 108 3.76 -2.58 -0.23
N LEU A 109 2.80 -2.98 0.60
CA LEU A 109 1.62 -3.71 0.19
C LEU A 109 0.38 -3.08 0.81
N PHE A 110 -0.57 -2.69 -0.02
CA PHE A 110 -1.95 -2.55 0.42
C PHE A 110 -2.70 -3.86 0.20
N TRP A 111 -3.32 -4.39 1.25
CA TRP A 111 -4.06 -5.64 1.20
C TRP A 111 -5.50 -5.40 1.63
N TYR A 112 -6.44 -5.67 0.72
CA TYR A 112 -7.87 -5.68 1.00
C TYR A 112 -8.27 -7.01 1.63
N ARG A 113 -8.48 -7.03 2.94
CA ARG A 113 -8.68 -8.25 3.74
C ARG A 113 -9.62 -7.98 4.92
N PRO A 114 -10.15 -9.05 5.56
CA PRO A 114 -10.78 -8.92 6.87
C PRO A 114 -9.79 -8.35 7.90
N LEU A 115 -10.30 -7.46 8.75
CA LEU A 115 -9.62 -7.02 9.98
C LEU A 115 -9.82 -8.02 11.11
#